data_AF-A0A0S6WYD4-F1
#
_entry.id   AF-A0A0S6WYD4-F1
#
_cell.length_a   1.000
_cell.length_b   1.000
_cell.length_c   1.000
_cell.angle_alpha   90.00
_cell.angle_beta   90.00
_cell.angle_gamma   90.00
#
_symmetry.space_group_name_H-M   'P 1'
#
loop_
_entity.id
_entity.type
_entity.pdbx_description
1 polymer ?
#
loop_
_entity_poly.entity_id
_entity_poly.type
_entity_poly.pdbx_seq_one_letter_code
_entity_poly.pdbx_strand_id
1 'polypeptide(L)'
;MTRGEAWDGALGKEDVPLLNVRAATWGGWVFVTMDEDAPPLADYLGEVATNLAPFEFGKMRYRWRQYLTFPCNWKVAIEAFNEGYHVAGTHPQLTKFSVKPTWSDAWGLHGVFGSAAREGSGGASSGAAGAADMREGLKHSLNQLWEEVNATTTQTMVDVANLLPSELPEGTPPAEVQMHLMKRTIEEDAKRGVLWPQIDPAHFAKVGNVLHIFPNTVIVHGPVFALCYRARPCGEDPNRCIFEVYTLEKFPEGAEPRPENLYRPEMTEANWRKVLCQDFSNMEAVQQGLRSRAFAGIYPSPIEERAIVNFHRVLADYVGRGAPEPID
;
A
#
# COMPACT_ATOMS: atom_id res chain seq x y z
N MET A 1 -36.21 15.95 -35.73
CA MET A 1 -36.52 16.78 -34.56
C MET A 1 -35.49 16.49 -33.49
N THR A 2 -34.54 17.39 -33.29
CA THR A 2 -33.56 17.33 -32.19
C THR A 2 -34.25 17.68 -30.87
N ARG A 3 -33.61 17.37 -29.74
CA ARG A 3 -34.15 17.72 -28.42
C ARG A 3 -34.34 19.24 -28.25
N GLY A 4 -33.50 20.07 -28.87
CA GLY A 4 -33.69 21.54 -28.86
C GLY A 4 -34.87 22.01 -29.71
N GLU A 5 -35.10 21.38 -30.87
CA GLU A 5 -36.25 21.67 -31.75
C GLU A 5 -37.59 21.29 -31.10
N ALA A 6 -37.62 20.25 -30.27
CA ALA A 6 -38.82 19.84 -29.53
C ALA A 6 -39.19 20.79 -28.38
N TRP A 7 -38.28 21.69 -27.99
CA TRP A 7 -38.46 22.67 -26.91
C TRP A 7 -38.50 24.11 -27.44
N ASP A 8 -38.69 24.32 -28.74
CA ASP A 8 -38.71 25.65 -29.38
C ASP A 8 -37.51 26.55 -29.00
N GLY A 9 -36.33 25.94 -28.79
CA GLY A 9 -35.12 26.66 -28.37
C GLY A 9 -35.10 27.08 -26.90
N ALA A 10 -36.10 26.70 -26.08
CA ALA A 10 -36.15 26.99 -24.64
C ALA A 10 -35.25 26.07 -23.79
N LEU A 11 -34.63 25.05 -24.39
CA LEU A 11 -33.67 24.15 -23.75
C LEU A 11 -32.30 24.29 -24.42
N GLY A 12 -31.40 25.03 -23.78
CA GLY A 12 -30.01 25.22 -24.14
C GLY A 12 -29.07 24.16 -23.54
N LYS A 13 -27.78 24.21 -23.89
CA LYS A 13 -26.76 23.29 -23.33
C LYS A 13 -26.47 23.61 -21.87
N GLU A 14 -26.58 24.89 -21.53
CA GLU A 14 -26.39 25.50 -20.23
C GLU A 14 -27.47 25.12 -19.21
N ASP A 15 -28.62 24.61 -19.66
CA ASP A 15 -29.71 24.15 -18.78
C ASP A 15 -29.51 22.71 -18.27
N VAL A 16 -28.60 21.95 -18.90
CA VAL A 16 -28.31 20.55 -18.57
C VAL A 16 -26.80 20.26 -18.49
N PRO A 17 -26.00 21.08 -17.78
CA PRO A 17 -24.58 20.83 -17.64
C PRO A 17 -24.36 19.59 -16.77
N LEU A 18 -23.23 18.91 -16.99
CA LEU A 18 -22.73 17.99 -15.97
C LEU A 18 -22.33 18.81 -14.73
N LEU A 19 -22.63 18.29 -13.55
CA LEU A 19 -22.13 18.87 -12.32
C LEU A 19 -20.60 18.71 -12.26
N ASN A 20 -19.93 19.80 -11.91
CA ASN A 20 -18.49 19.77 -11.68
C ASN A 20 -18.19 19.15 -10.31
N VAL A 21 -17.08 18.43 -10.23
CA VAL A 21 -16.49 18.01 -8.96
C VAL A 21 -15.11 18.61 -8.85
N ARG A 22 -14.68 18.94 -7.63
CA ARG A 22 -13.33 19.44 -7.40
C ARG A 22 -12.34 18.29 -7.58
N ALA A 23 -11.26 18.55 -8.31
CA ALA A 23 -10.21 17.57 -8.55
C ALA A 23 -8.82 18.21 -8.33
N ALA A 24 -7.89 17.43 -7.81
CA ALA A 24 -6.50 17.82 -7.62
C ALA A 24 -5.59 16.59 -7.75
N THR A 25 -4.30 16.82 -7.96
CA THR A 25 -3.32 15.74 -8.17
C THR A 25 -2.22 15.76 -7.13
N TRP A 26 -1.79 14.58 -6.70
CA TRP A 26 -0.62 14.40 -5.85
C TRP A 26 0.06 13.06 -6.17
N GLY A 27 1.39 13.04 -6.30
CA GLY A 27 2.15 11.79 -6.45
C GLY A 27 1.81 10.94 -7.69
N GLY A 28 1.08 11.47 -8.67
CA GLY A 28 0.55 10.71 -9.82
C GLY A 28 -0.90 10.22 -9.64
N TRP A 29 -1.49 10.40 -8.47
CA TRP A 29 -2.91 10.15 -8.20
C TRP A 29 -3.77 11.38 -8.48
N VAL A 30 -5.02 11.13 -8.85
CA VAL A 30 -6.09 12.13 -8.93
C VAL A 30 -7.02 11.94 -7.75
N PHE A 31 -7.20 12.98 -6.95
CA PHE A 31 -8.16 13.06 -5.87
C PHE A 31 -9.36 13.87 -6.33
N VAL A 32 -10.55 13.41 -5.96
CA VAL A 32 -11.81 14.08 -6.27
C VAL A 32 -12.61 14.26 -4.99
N THR A 33 -13.34 15.36 -4.88
CA THR A 33 -14.28 15.61 -3.80
C THR A 33 -15.56 16.23 -4.33
N MET A 34 -16.69 15.82 -3.75
CA MET A 34 -18.01 16.43 -3.97
C MET A 34 -18.30 17.55 -2.96
N ASP A 35 -17.44 17.69 -1.94
CA ASP A 35 -17.53 18.76 -0.95
C ASP A 35 -16.87 20.03 -1.49
N GLU A 36 -17.68 21.06 -1.73
CA GLU A 36 -17.22 22.36 -2.22
C GLU A 36 -16.38 23.12 -1.18
N ASP A 37 -16.58 22.85 0.10
CA ASP A 37 -15.90 23.50 1.23
C ASP A 37 -14.63 22.76 1.69
N ALA A 38 -14.30 21.63 1.05
CA ALA A 38 -13.12 20.84 1.38
C ALA A 38 -11.82 21.68 1.28
N PRO A 39 -10.82 21.45 2.15
CA PRO A 39 -9.56 22.16 2.05
C PRO A 39 -8.82 21.83 0.72
N PRO A 40 -7.86 22.67 0.29
CA PRO A 40 -6.92 22.31 -0.77
C PRO A 40 -6.26 20.95 -0.50
N LEU A 41 -5.99 20.17 -1.56
CA LEU A 41 -5.41 18.81 -1.41
C LEU A 41 -4.09 18.81 -0.64
N ALA A 42 -3.25 19.84 -0.81
CA ALA A 42 -2.00 19.97 -0.08
C ALA A 42 -2.23 20.09 1.45
N ASP A 43 -3.25 20.84 1.85
CA ASP A 43 -3.61 21.02 3.27
C ASP A 43 -4.25 19.75 3.84
N TYR A 44 -5.08 19.06 3.04
CA TYR A 44 -5.65 17.76 3.40
C TYR A 44 -4.58 16.70 3.65
N LEU A 45 -3.59 16.60 2.75
CA LEU A 45 -2.48 15.65 2.89
C LEU A 45 -1.50 16.06 4.01
N GLY A 46 -1.35 17.36 4.24
CA GLY A 46 -0.42 17.89 5.24
C GLY A 46 1.00 17.35 5.07
N GLU A 47 1.57 16.81 6.14
CA GLU A 47 2.94 16.30 6.16
C GLU A 47 3.16 15.10 5.23
N VAL A 48 2.12 14.34 4.87
CA VAL A 48 2.24 13.21 3.93
C VAL A 48 2.84 13.65 2.62
N ALA A 49 2.39 14.79 2.10
CA ALA A 49 2.81 15.25 0.79
C ALA A 49 4.31 15.57 0.77
N THR A 50 4.80 16.25 1.81
CA THR A 50 6.21 16.63 1.95
C THR A 50 7.08 15.43 2.28
N ASN A 51 6.64 14.56 3.19
CA ASN A 51 7.40 13.39 3.64
C ASN A 51 7.62 12.37 2.52
N LEU A 52 6.67 12.25 1.59
CA LEU A 52 6.76 11.29 0.49
C LEU A 52 7.23 11.88 -0.85
N ALA A 53 7.40 13.21 -0.94
CA ALA A 53 7.96 13.83 -2.14
C ALA A 53 9.30 13.22 -2.62
N PRO A 54 10.26 12.85 -1.74
CA PRO A 54 11.52 12.24 -2.15
C PRO A 54 11.38 10.89 -2.87
N PHE A 55 10.25 10.19 -2.74
CA PHE A 55 10.03 8.90 -3.41
C PHE A 55 9.61 9.05 -4.87
N GLU A 56 9.28 10.27 -5.31
CA GLU A 56 8.99 10.60 -6.70
C GLU A 56 7.92 9.71 -7.36
N PHE A 57 6.84 9.36 -6.65
CA PHE A 57 5.81 8.43 -7.13
C PHE A 57 5.24 8.76 -8.53
N GLY A 58 5.17 10.05 -8.90
CA GLY A 58 4.72 10.47 -10.23
C GLY A 58 5.60 9.98 -11.39
N LYS A 59 6.83 9.53 -11.10
CA LYS A 59 7.75 8.90 -12.06
C LYS A 59 7.57 7.38 -12.17
N MET A 60 6.68 6.79 -11.38
CA MET A 60 6.37 5.36 -11.44
C MET A 60 5.18 5.09 -12.39
N ARG A 61 5.06 3.86 -12.87
CA ARG A 61 3.98 3.37 -13.73
C ARG A 61 3.47 2.04 -13.22
N TYR A 62 2.24 1.68 -13.56
CA TYR A 62 1.70 0.38 -13.16
C TYR A 62 2.57 -0.75 -13.68
N ARG A 63 3.04 -1.66 -12.81
CA ARG A 63 3.50 -2.99 -13.21
C ARG A 63 2.29 -3.90 -13.44
N TRP A 64 1.35 -3.87 -12.50
CA TRP A 64 0.06 -4.55 -12.59
C TRP A 64 -0.98 -3.84 -11.71
N ARG A 65 -2.26 -4.11 -11.99
CA ARG A 65 -3.42 -3.62 -11.22
C ARG A 65 -4.59 -4.59 -11.36
N GLN A 66 -5.33 -4.79 -10.28
CA GLN A 66 -6.49 -5.66 -10.26
C GLN A 66 -7.44 -5.29 -9.13
N TYR A 67 -8.71 -5.63 -9.28
CA TYR A 67 -9.72 -5.37 -8.26
C TYR A 67 -10.77 -6.47 -8.23
N LEU A 68 -11.46 -6.59 -7.10
CA LEU A 68 -12.61 -7.47 -6.93
C LEU A 68 -13.69 -6.81 -6.09
N THR A 69 -14.89 -7.39 -6.13
CA THR A 69 -15.90 -7.11 -5.12
C THR A 69 -15.71 -8.12 -4.00
N PHE A 70 -15.41 -7.63 -2.81
CA PHE A 70 -15.02 -8.46 -1.68
C PHE A 70 -16.12 -8.47 -0.60
N PRO A 71 -16.44 -9.61 0.03
CA PRO A 71 -17.55 -9.76 0.98
C PRO A 71 -17.20 -9.28 2.40
N CYS A 72 -16.57 -8.10 2.51
CA CYS A 72 -16.43 -7.40 3.78
C CYS A 72 -16.68 -5.91 3.65
N ASN A 73 -16.88 -5.26 4.80
CA ASN A 73 -16.94 -3.81 4.88
C ASN A 73 -15.61 -3.20 4.40
N TRP A 74 -15.67 -2.08 3.67
CA TRP A 74 -14.46 -1.43 3.16
C TRP A 74 -13.46 -1.02 4.24
N LYS A 75 -13.93 -0.78 5.48
CA LYS A 75 -13.10 -0.46 6.63
C LYS A 75 -12.25 -1.66 7.05
N VAL A 76 -12.89 -2.82 7.22
CA VAL A 76 -12.21 -4.10 7.49
C VAL A 76 -11.17 -4.39 6.40
N ALA A 77 -11.51 -4.12 5.15
CA ALA A 77 -10.59 -4.34 4.03
C ALA A 77 -9.34 -3.46 4.08
N ILE A 78 -9.46 -2.18 4.45
CA ILE A 78 -8.31 -1.28 4.48
C ILE A 78 -7.49 -1.40 5.77
N GLU A 79 -8.14 -1.71 6.89
CA GLU A 79 -7.51 -1.89 8.20
C GLU A 79 -6.46 -3.01 8.19
N ALA A 80 -6.73 -4.11 7.48
CA ALA A 80 -5.79 -5.24 7.32
C ALA A 80 -4.44 -4.84 6.70
N PHE A 81 -4.36 -3.67 6.05
CA PHE A 81 -3.13 -3.16 5.45
C PHE A 81 -2.61 -1.90 6.16
N ASN A 82 -3.19 -1.52 7.31
CA ASN A 82 -2.80 -0.35 8.09
C ASN A 82 -1.95 -0.71 9.34
N GLU A 83 -1.55 -1.98 9.46
CA GLU A 83 -0.72 -2.52 10.53
C GLU A 83 0.10 -3.72 10.02
N GLY A 84 1.07 -4.18 10.82
CA GLY A 84 1.83 -5.40 10.55
C GLY A 84 1.79 -6.44 11.68
N TYR A 85 0.92 -6.25 12.67
CA TYR A 85 0.69 -7.15 13.81
C TYR A 85 0.27 -8.55 13.34
N HIS A 86 -0.61 -8.65 12.35
CA HIS A 86 -1.10 -9.96 11.87
C HIS A 86 -0.04 -10.77 11.10
N VAL A 87 1.03 -10.12 10.61
CA VAL A 87 1.99 -10.71 9.65
C VAL A 87 2.62 -11.97 10.23
N ALA A 88 3.01 -11.95 11.49
CA ALA A 88 3.64 -13.09 12.16
C ALA A 88 2.71 -14.32 12.29
N GLY A 89 1.40 -14.08 12.42
CA GLY A 89 0.40 -15.15 12.50
C GLY A 89 -0.08 -15.66 11.14
N THR A 90 -0.13 -14.78 10.14
CA THR A 90 -0.80 -15.04 8.85
C THR A 90 0.18 -15.42 7.74
N HIS A 91 1.35 -14.80 7.72
CA HIS A 91 2.36 -14.99 6.68
C HIS A 91 3.66 -15.56 7.26
N PRO A 92 3.63 -16.76 7.89
CA PRO A 92 4.80 -17.34 8.53
C PRO A 92 5.99 -17.50 7.57
N GLN A 93 5.71 -17.60 6.27
CA GLN A 93 6.73 -17.69 5.25
C GLN A 93 7.53 -16.38 5.06
N LEU A 94 6.94 -15.22 5.34
CA LEU A 94 7.62 -13.91 5.34
C LEU A 94 8.45 -13.69 6.60
N THR A 95 8.23 -14.48 7.66
CA THR A 95 8.95 -14.42 8.94
C THR A 95 9.94 -15.57 9.12
N LYS A 96 10.32 -16.25 8.03
CA LYS A 96 11.15 -17.46 8.06
C LYS A 96 12.46 -17.29 8.82
N PHE A 97 13.11 -16.13 8.69
CA PHE A 97 14.40 -15.87 9.31
C PHE A 97 14.29 -15.05 10.61
N SER A 98 13.32 -14.14 10.71
CA SER A 98 12.94 -13.53 11.99
C SER A 98 11.51 -13.02 11.95
N VAL A 99 10.87 -12.98 13.12
CA VAL A 99 9.70 -12.11 13.34
C VAL A 99 10.19 -10.69 13.49
N LYS A 100 9.48 -9.73 12.87
CA LYS A 100 9.78 -8.30 12.96
C LYS A 100 8.59 -7.56 13.56
N PRO A 101 8.68 -7.15 14.84
CA PRO A 101 7.69 -6.26 15.40
C PRO A 101 7.58 -4.98 14.56
N THR A 102 6.37 -4.43 14.51
CA THR A 102 6.09 -3.16 13.84
C THR A 102 5.83 -2.06 14.86
N TRP A 103 5.67 -0.84 14.37
CA TRP A 103 5.13 0.29 15.10
C TRP A 103 4.18 1.00 14.16
N SER A 104 3.13 1.61 14.69
CA SER A 104 2.29 2.53 13.92
C SER A 104 2.02 3.83 14.68
N ASP A 105 1.65 4.88 13.97
CA ASP A 105 1.31 6.17 14.55
C ASP A 105 0.31 6.97 13.70
N ALA A 106 -0.23 8.02 14.29
CA ALA A 106 -1.10 9.00 13.64
C ALA A 106 -0.28 10.13 13.02
N TRP A 107 -0.58 10.47 11.76
CA TRP A 107 -0.05 11.63 11.03
C TRP A 107 -1.20 12.53 10.61
N GLY A 108 -1.68 13.35 11.56
CA GLY A 108 -2.90 14.14 11.37
C GLY A 108 -4.09 13.24 11.05
N LEU A 109 -4.72 13.45 9.89
CA LEU A 109 -5.82 12.62 9.39
C LEU A 109 -5.38 11.21 8.98
N HIS A 110 -4.08 11.01 8.75
CA HIS A 110 -3.51 9.84 8.11
C HIS A 110 -2.85 8.89 9.12
N GLY A 111 -2.55 7.67 8.69
CA GLY A 111 -1.82 6.68 9.49
C GLY A 111 -0.47 6.36 8.86
N VAL A 112 0.49 5.96 9.67
CA VAL A 112 1.77 5.43 9.20
C VAL A 112 2.15 4.22 10.03
N PHE A 113 2.85 3.26 9.44
CA PHE A 113 3.53 2.22 10.19
C PHE A 113 4.82 1.78 9.50
N GLY A 114 5.66 1.07 10.26
CA GLY A 114 6.85 0.44 9.72
C GLY A 114 7.49 -0.53 10.68
N SER A 115 8.67 -1.03 10.33
CA SER A 115 9.43 -1.95 11.20
C SER A 115 9.92 -1.23 12.45
N ALA A 116 9.81 -1.89 13.62
CA ALA A 116 10.31 -1.39 14.90
C ALA A 116 11.81 -1.10 14.89
N ALA A 117 12.58 -1.83 14.07
CA ALA A 117 14.02 -1.61 13.91
C ALA A 117 14.36 -0.29 13.18
N ARG A 118 13.36 0.37 12.56
CA ARG A 118 13.54 1.62 11.78
C ARG A 118 14.59 1.49 10.68
N GLU A 119 14.83 0.28 10.19
CA GLU A 119 15.78 -0.02 9.12
C GLU A 119 15.28 0.62 7.81
N GLY A 120 16.05 1.55 7.26
CA GLY A 120 15.70 2.39 6.10
C GLY A 120 15.56 1.67 4.74
N SER A 121 15.23 0.39 4.73
CA SER A 121 14.97 -0.39 3.51
C SER A 121 13.74 -1.27 3.72
N GLY A 122 12.58 -0.76 3.31
CA GLY A 122 11.30 -1.43 3.44
C GLY A 122 11.11 -2.60 2.46
N GLY A 123 10.49 -3.67 2.95
CA GLY A 123 9.82 -4.71 2.17
C GLY A 123 10.70 -5.85 1.65
N ALA A 124 11.76 -5.53 0.90
CA ALA A 124 12.45 -6.52 0.06
C ALA A 124 13.64 -7.23 0.75
N SER A 125 14.49 -6.45 1.40
CA SER A 125 15.71 -6.91 2.10
C SER A 125 15.44 -7.37 3.54
N SER A 126 14.29 -7.01 4.10
CA SER A 126 13.97 -7.26 5.50
C SER A 126 13.76 -8.74 5.81
N GLY A 127 13.29 -9.54 4.86
CA GLY A 127 12.99 -10.95 5.09
C GLY A 127 14.23 -11.77 5.45
N ALA A 128 15.42 -11.38 5.02
CA ALA A 128 16.68 -12.09 5.29
C ALA A 128 17.25 -11.88 6.71
N ALA A 129 16.67 -10.98 7.52
CA ALA A 129 17.19 -10.70 8.85
C ALA A 129 17.17 -11.97 9.71
N GLY A 130 18.32 -12.31 10.32
CA GLY A 130 18.48 -13.53 11.11
C GLY A 130 18.92 -14.75 10.30
N ALA A 131 19.09 -14.65 8.97
CA ALA A 131 19.69 -15.70 8.17
C ALA A 131 21.14 -15.97 8.60
N ALA A 132 21.52 -17.25 8.66
CA ALA A 132 22.91 -17.65 8.96
C ALA A 132 23.89 -17.16 7.89
N ASP A 133 23.45 -17.14 6.63
CA ASP A 133 24.15 -16.53 5.50
C ASP A 133 23.23 -15.49 4.85
N MET A 134 23.63 -14.22 4.93
CA MET A 134 22.84 -13.10 4.40
C MET A 134 22.70 -13.16 2.87
N ARG A 135 23.67 -13.76 2.15
CA ARG A 135 23.65 -13.87 0.68
C ARG A 135 22.50 -14.78 0.24
N GLU A 136 22.42 -15.96 0.84
CA GLU A 136 21.34 -16.92 0.59
C GLU A 136 20.01 -16.44 1.18
N GLY A 137 20.04 -15.77 2.34
CA GLY A 137 18.86 -15.16 2.95
C GLY A 137 18.19 -14.13 2.05
N LEU A 138 18.96 -13.18 1.51
CA LEU A 138 18.45 -12.13 0.61
C LEU A 138 17.95 -12.73 -0.71
N LYS A 139 18.72 -13.66 -1.29
CA LYS A 139 18.31 -14.42 -2.48
C LYS A 139 16.96 -15.09 -2.25
N HIS A 140 16.82 -15.85 -1.16
CA HIS A 140 15.56 -16.54 -0.84
C HIS A 140 14.40 -15.56 -0.65
N SER A 141 14.59 -14.53 0.19
CA SER A 141 13.58 -13.53 0.53
C SER A 141 13.06 -12.79 -0.71
N LEU A 142 13.97 -12.35 -1.59
CA LEU A 142 13.60 -11.56 -2.76
C LEU A 142 12.88 -12.39 -3.83
N ASN A 143 13.31 -13.64 -4.05
CA ASN A 143 12.58 -14.56 -4.95
C ASN A 143 11.20 -14.90 -4.38
N GLN A 144 11.08 -15.15 -3.08
CA GLN A 144 9.79 -15.41 -2.45
C GLN A 144 8.84 -14.21 -2.60
N LEU A 145 9.30 -12.99 -2.32
CA LEU A 145 8.49 -11.78 -2.51
C LEU A 145 8.08 -11.59 -3.97
N TRP A 146 8.96 -11.93 -4.92
CA TRP A 146 8.64 -11.87 -6.35
C TRP A 146 7.52 -12.86 -6.72
N GLU A 147 7.58 -14.09 -6.22
CA GLU A 147 6.63 -15.16 -6.57
C GLU A 147 5.28 -15.02 -5.84
N GLU A 148 5.32 -14.70 -4.55
CA GLU A 148 4.17 -14.75 -3.64
C GLU A 148 3.48 -13.40 -3.42
N VAL A 149 4.11 -12.28 -3.79
CA VAL A 149 3.55 -10.91 -3.65
C VAL A 149 3.63 -10.12 -4.96
N ASN A 150 4.77 -10.20 -5.65
CA ASN A 150 5.07 -9.51 -6.91
C ASN A 150 4.91 -7.96 -6.87
N ALA A 151 5.24 -7.30 -5.75
CA ALA A 151 5.02 -5.85 -5.63
C ALA A 151 6.07 -5.09 -4.84
N THR A 152 6.58 -5.65 -3.74
CA THR A 152 7.52 -4.96 -2.84
C THR A 152 9.00 -5.20 -3.17
N THR A 153 9.28 -5.53 -4.43
CA THR A 153 10.62 -5.76 -5.00
C THR A 153 10.59 -5.52 -6.52
N THR A 154 11.73 -5.51 -7.18
CA THR A 154 11.87 -5.35 -8.64
C THR A 154 12.62 -6.54 -9.24
N GLN A 155 12.39 -6.83 -10.53
CA GLN A 155 13.08 -7.95 -11.21
C GLN A 155 14.60 -7.77 -11.11
N THR A 156 15.12 -6.56 -11.31
CA THR A 156 16.55 -6.26 -11.18
C THR A 156 17.08 -6.60 -9.79
N MET A 157 16.33 -6.29 -8.72
CA MET A 157 16.77 -6.60 -7.36
C MET A 157 16.80 -8.12 -7.11
N VAL A 158 15.85 -8.87 -7.67
CA VAL A 158 15.82 -10.34 -7.63
C VAL A 158 17.01 -10.93 -8.38
N ASP A 159 17.27 -10.44 -9.59
CA ASP A 159 18.38 -10.90 -10.43
C ASP A 159 19.72 -10.67 -9.75
N VAL A 160 19.94 -9.49 -9.17
CA VAL A 160 21.15 -9.18 -8.40
C VAL A 160 21.24 -10.06 -7.15
N ALA A 161 20.14 -10.28 -6.43
CA ALA A 161 20.14 -11.14 -5.25
C ALA A 161 20.56 -12.58 -5.56
N ASN A 162 20.16 -13.09 -6.73
CA ASN A 162 20.56 -14.42 -7.22
C ASN A 162 22.06 -14.55 -7.47
N LEU A 163 22.77 -13.44 -7.72
CA LEU A 163 24.22 -13.41 -7.95
C LEU A 163 25.04 -13.28 -6.66
N LEU A 164 24.43 -12.90 -5.53
CA LEU A 164 25.16 -12.64 -4.27
C LEU A 164 26.05 -13.82 -3.82
N PRO A 165 25.59 -15.09 -3.85
CA PRO A 165 26.43 -16.21 -3.41
C PRO A 165 27.67 -16.45 -4.28
N SER A 166 27.64 -16.03 -5.55
CA SER A 166 28.79 -16.16 -6.46
C SER A 166 29.68 -14.92 -6.52
N GLU A 167 29.13 -13.73 -6.25
CA GLU A 167 29.88 -12.47 -6.28
C GLU A 167 30.61 -12.17 -4.95
N LEU A 168 30.07 -12.65 -3.83
CA LEU A 168 30.63 -12.39 -2.49
C LEU A 168 31.09 -13.69 -1.82
N PRO A 169 32.24 -13.70 -1.12
CA PRO A 169 32.70 -14.85 -0.36
C PRO A 169 31.72 -15.32 0.73
N GLU A 170 31.85 -16.57 1.15
CA GLU A 170 31.14 -17.05 2.33
C GLU A 170 31.65 -16.36 3.59
N GLY A 171 30.73 -16.01 4.49
CA GLY A 171 31.03 -15.28 5.73
C GLY A 171 31.16 -13.76 5.55
N THR A 172 30.89 -13.19 4.38
CA THR A 172 30.80 -11.72 4.21
C THR A 172 29.79 -11.13 5.22
N PRO A 173 30.16 -10.07 5.97
CA PRO A 173 29.28 -9.47 6.96
C PRO A 173 27.92 -9.04 6.37
N PRO A 174 26.79 -9.25 7.09
CA PRO A 174 25.45 -8.96 6.56
C PRO A 174 25.26 -7.53 6.01
N ALA A 175 25.83 -6.53 6.67
CA ALA A 175 25.77 -5.15 6.22
C ALA A 175 26.49 -4.92 4.88
N GLU A 176 27.61 -5.61 4.66
CA GLU A 176 28.35 -5.54 3.38
C GLU A 176 27.58 -6.22 2.26
N VAL A 177 26.93 -7.37 2.53
CA VAL A 177 26.07 -8.05 1.57
C VAL A 177 24.89 -7.15 1.16
N GLN A 178 24.24 -6.51 2.14
CA GLN A 178 23.13 -5.59 1.87
C GLN A 178 23.57 -4.36 1.08
N MET A 179 24.71 -3.77 1.42
CA MET A 179 25.29 -2.65 0.67
C MET A 179 25.63 -3.04 -0.77
N HIS A 180 26.20 -4.23 -0.98
CA HIS A 180 26.51 -4.75 -2.30
C HIS A 180 25.24 -4.96 -3.14
N LEU A 181 24.22 -5.60 -2.58
CA LEU A 181 22.90 -5.75 -3.23
C LEU A 181 22.36 -4.40 -3.70
N MET A 182 22.32 -3.40 -2.81
CA MET A 182 21.78 -2.07 -3.13
C MET A 182 22.60 -1.37 -4.21
N LYS A 183 23.93 -1.30 -4.04
CA LYS A 183 24.83 -0.67 -5.01
C LYS A 183 24.71 -1.32 -6.39
N ARG A 184 24.78 -2.66 -6.44
CA ARG A 184 24.70 -3.43 -7.69
C ARG A 184 23.35 -3.26 -8.38
N THR A 185 22.25 -3.24 -7.62
CA THR A 185 20.90 -2.98 -8.16
C THR A 185 20.81 -1.58 -8.77
N ILE A 186 21.29 -0.55 -8.06
CA ILE A 186 21.30 0.84 -8.56
C ILE A 186 22.12 0.95 -9.85
N GLU A 187 23.29 0.31 -9.91
CA GLU A 187 24.15 0.31 -11.10
C GLU A 187 23.47 -0.37 -12.30
N GLU A 188 22.82 -1.52 -12.11
CA GLU A 188 22.09 -2.20 -13.19
C GLU A 188 20.86 -1.40 -13.66
N ASP A 189 20.15 -0.77 -12.73
CA ASP A 189 19.03 0.11 -13.06
C ASP A 189 19.47 1.35 -13.83
N ALA A 190 20.60 1.95 -13.46
CA ALA A 190 21.15 3.10 -14.17
C ALA A 190 21.50 2.78 -15.62
N LYS A 191 22.02 1.57 -15.91
CA LYS A 191 22.34 1.13 -17.29
C LYS A 191 21.11 1.08 -18.21
N ARG A 192 19.93 0.82 -17.65
CA ARG A 192 18.65 0.81 -18.37
C ARG A 192 17.88 2.13 -18.24
N GLY A 193 18.48 3.18 -17.69
CA GLY A 193 17.87 4.51 -17.55
C GLY A 193 16.90 4.65 -16.37
N VAL A 194 16.87 3.71 -15.42
CA VAL A 194 16.08 3.82 -14.20
C VAL A 194 16.93 4.44 -13.09
N LEU A 195 16.65 5.69 -12.77
CA LEU A 195 17.38 6.43 -11.73
C LEU A 195 16.64 6.36 -10.38
N TRP A 196 17.34 5.88 -9.37
CA TRP A 196 16.85 5.84 -8.00
C TRP A 196 16.85 7.24 -7.38
N PRO A 197 15.79 7.62 -6.64
CA PRO A 197 15.79 8.89 -5.92
C PRO A 197 16.87 8.88 -4.83
N GLN A 198 17.45 10.05 -4.56
CA GLN A 198 18.36 10.24 -3.44
C GLN A 198 17.53 10.57 -2.20
N ILE A 199 17.37 9.59 -1.32
CA ILE A 199 16.60 9.73 -0.08
C ILE A 199 17.57 9.61 1.09
N ASP A 200 17.55 10.60 1.99
CA ASP A 200 18.31 10.54 3.24
C ASP A 200 17.85 9.30 4.05
N PRO A 201 18.76 8.38 4.42
CA PRO A 201 18.40 7.22 5.24
C PRO A 201 17.68 7.59 6.55
N ALA A 202 18.04 8.71 7.18
CA ALA A 202 17.37 9.18 8.39
C ALA A 202 15.92 9.62 8.11
N HIS A 203 15.69 10.26 6.96
CA HIS A 203 14.35 10.60 6.49
C HIS A 203 13.53 9.34 6.22
N PHE A 204 14.10 8.35 5.51
CA PHE A 204 13.41 7.07 5.24
C PHE A 204 12.98 6.37 6.55
N ALA A 205 13.88 6.27 7.53
CA ALA A 205 13.60 5.65 8.82
C ALA A 205 12.48 6.38 9.61
N LYS A 206 12.43 7.71 9.50
CA LYS A 206 11.38 8.54 10.12
C LYS A 206 10.03 8.28 9.47
N VAL A 207 9.96 8.25 8.14
CA VAL A 207 8.69 8.21 7.41
C VAL A 207 8.03 6.83 7.36
N GLY A 208 8.73 5.78 7.79
CA GLY A 208 8.22 4.42 7.70
C GLY A 208 8.18 3.94 6.25
N ASN A 209 7.46 2.83 6.02
CA ASN A 209 7.36 2.22 4.71
C ASN A 209 5.92 1.88 4.32
N VAL A 210 4.94 2.16 5.18
CA VAL A 210 3.52 2.01 4.89
C VAL A 210 2.77 3.24 5.39
N LEU A 211 2.04 3.87 4.47
CA LEU A 211 1.22 5.03 4.75
C LEU A 211 -0.25 4.72 4.46
N HIS A 212 -1.13 5.05 5.39
CA HIS A 212 -2.58 5.11 5.18
C HIS A 212 -3.03 6.55 4.95
N ILE A 213 -3.43 6.84 3.72
CA ILE A 213 -4.11 8.07 3.35
C ILE A 213 -5.61 7.85 3.57
N PHE A 214 -6.10 8.42 4.67
CA PHE A 214 -7.54 8.48 4.97
C PHE A 214 -8.34 8.95 3.74
N PRO A 215 -9.52 8.37 3.48
CA PRO A 215 -10.12 7.28 4.23
C PRO A 215 -9.62 5.88 3.83
N ASN A 216 -9.15 5.70 2.59
CA ASN A 216 -9.29 4.40 1.94
C ASN A 216 -8.10 3.94 1.11
N THR A 217 -6.94 4.58 1.24
CA THR A 217 -5.76 4.22 0.45
C THR A 217 -4.60 3.88 1.37
N VAL A 218 -3.94 2.75 1.12
CA VAL A 218 -2.68 2.38 1.77
C VAL A 218 -1.60 2.29 0.71
N ILE A 219 -0.42 2.82 1.00
CA ILE A 219 0.76 2.80 0.12
C ILE A 219 1.92 2.20 0.90
N VAL A 220 2.33 0.99 0.53
CA VAL A 220 3.61 0.39 0.92
C VAL A 220 4.66 0.84 -0.10
N HIS A 221 5.66 1.61 0.32
CA HIS A 221 6.59 2.25 -0.62
C HIS A 221 8.05 1.85 -0.41
N GLY A 222 8.76 1.77 -1.52
CA GLY A 222 10.21 1.77 -1.60
C GLY A 222 10.71 2.86 -2.55
N PRO A 223 12.03 2.99 -2.75
CA PRO A 223 12.59 4.04 -3.60
C PRO A 223 12.15 4.00 -5.07
N VAL A 224 11.84 2.80 -5.57
CA VAL A 224 11.52 2.57 -6.99
C VAL A 224 10.23 1.78 -7.22
N PHE A 225 9.50 1.45 -6.16
CA PHE A 225 8.23 0.75 -6.23
C PHE A 225 7.23 1.29 -5.21
N ALA A 226 5.94 1.04 -5.45
CA ALA A 226 4.90 1.19 -4.46
C ALA A 226 3.85 0.08 -4.63
N LEU A 227 3.47 -0.62 -3.57
CA LEU A 227 2.31 -1.49 -3.51
C LEU A 227 1.17 -0.72 -2.86
N CYS A 228 0.04 -0.64 -3.53
CA CYS A 228 -1.06 0.21 -3.13
C CYS A 228 -2.35 -0.59 -3.00
N TYR A 229 -3.09 -0.30 -1.93
CA TYR A 229 -4.40 -0.86 -1.65
C TYR A 229 -5.45 0.25 -1.64
N ARG A 230 -6.64 -0.05 -2.14
CA ARG A 230 -7.79 0.85 -2.05
C ARG A 230 -9.09 0.10 -1.82
N ALA A 231 -9.83 0.46 -0.79
CA ALA A 231 -11.12 -0.16 -0.45
C ALA A 231 -12.26 0.87 -0.51
N ARG A 232 -13.32 0.61 -1.28
CA ARG A 232 -14.46 1.53 -1.42
C ARG A 232 -15.77 0.82 -1.08
N PRO A 233 -16.78 1.51 -0.54
CA PRO A 233 -18.12 0.95 -0.44
C PRO A 233 -18.61 0.38 -1.78
N CYS A 234 -19.27 -0.77 -1.75
CA CYS A 234 -19.90 -1.35 -2.94
C CYS A 234 -21.41 -1.10 -2.90
N GLY A 235 -21.82 0.09 -3.38
CA GLY A 235 -23.20 0.54 -3.25
C GLY A 235 -23.57 0.78 -1.78
N GLU A 236 -24.76 0.35 -1.38
CA GLU A 236 -25.28 0.53 -0.02
C GLU A 236 -25.07 -0.68 0.89
N ASP A 237 -24.45 -1.76 0.41
CA ASP A 237 -24.24 -2.96 1.21
C ASP A 237 -23.04 -2.78 2.17
N PRO A 238 -23.27 -2.72 3.50
CA PRO A 238 -22.19 -2.54 4.46
C PRO A 238 -21.30 -3.78 4.59
N ASN A 239 -21.63 -4.91 3.96
CA ASN A 239 -20.85 -6.15 3.99
C ASN A 239 -20.09 -6.39 2.68
N ARG A 240 -20.07 -5.42 1.77
CA ARG A 240 -19.33 -5.53 0.51
C ARG A 240 -18.53 -4.28 0.23
N CYS A 241 -17.35 -4.49 -0.34
CA CYS A 241 -16.51 -3.42 -0.83
C CYS A 241 -15.94 -3.72 -2.22
N ILE A 242 -15.52 -2.68 -2.91
CA ILE A 242 -14.63 -2.79 -4.06
C ILE A 242 -13.22 -2.68 -3.50
N PHE A 243 -12.47 -3.79 -3.54
CA PHE A 243 -11.09 -3.84 -3.08
C PHE A 243 -10.16 -3.88 -4.30
N GLU A 244 -9.21 -2.97 -4.35
CA GLU A 244 -8.28 -2.79 -5.46
C GLU A 244 -6.84 -2.88 -4.94
N VAL A 245 -6.02 -3.60 -5.68
CA VAL A 245 -4.59 -3.74 -5.43
C VAL A 245 -3.85 -3.41 -6.71
N TYR A 246 -2.82 -2.59 -6.60
CA TYR A 246 -1.98 -2.26 -7.73
C TYR A 246 -0.56 -1.99 -7.26
N THR A 247 0.39 -2.23 -8.15
CA THR A 247 1.77 -1.88 -7.89
C THR A 247 2.31 -0.96 -8.97
N LEU A 248 3.05 0.05 -8.50
CA LEU A 248 3.77 1.02 -9.32
C LEU A 248 5.26 0.71 -9.24
N GLU A 249 5.97 0.93 -10.33
CA GLU A 249 7.42 0.80 -10.42
C GLU A 249 8.02 1.84 -11.37
N LYS A 250 9.28 2.24 -11.16
CA LYS A 250 10.04 2.99 -12.17
C LYS A 250 10.52 2.07 -13.31
N PHE A 251 10.16 2.42 -14.53
CA PHE A 251 10.58 1.72 -15.76
C PHE A 251 11.51 2.59 -16.60
N PRO A 252 12.32 1.99 -17.48
CA PRO A 252 12.94 2.70 -18.59
C PRO A 252 11.85 3.40 -19.41
N GLU A 253 12.15 4.58 -19.94
CA GLU A 253 11.19 5.33 -20.74
C GLU A 253 10.66 4.51 -21.92
N GLY A 254 9.34 4.35 -22.00
CA GLY A 254 8.67 3.59 -23.05
C GLY A 254 8.64 2.08 -22.84
N ALA A 255 9.27 1.56 -21.79
CA ALA A 255 9.25 0.14 -21.44
C ALA A 255 8.20 -0.20 -20.36
N GLU A 256 7.47 0.79 -19.85
CA GLU A 256 6.42 0.55 -18.87
C GLU A 256 5.29 -0.34 -19.44
N PRO A 257 4.79 -1.30 -18.66
CA PRO A 257 3.65 -2.08 -19.09
C PRO A 257 2.38 -1.23 -19.02
N ARG A 258 1.38 -1.63 -19.80
CA ARG A 258 0.05 -1.00 -19.81
C ARG A 258 -1.00 -2.01 -19.37
N PRO A 259 -1.02 -2.39 -18.08
CA PRO A 259 -1.97 -3.38 -17.60
C PRO A 259 -3.40 -2.83 -17.72
N GLU A 260 -4.25 -3.57 -18.42
CA GLU A 260 -5.68 -3.26 -18.51
C GLU A 260 -6.41 -3.62 -17.20
N ASN A 261 -7.58 -3.05 -16.96
CA ASN A 261 -8.32 -3.14 -15.69
C ASN A 261 -8.80 -4.57 -15.42
N LEU A 262 -7.98 -5.38 -14.76
CA LEU A 262 -8.30 -6.77 -14.47
C LEU A 262 -9.25 -6.87 -13.26
N TYR A 263 -10.56 -6.87 -13.52
CA TYR A 263 -11.50 -7.42 -12.55
C TYR A 263 -11.17 -8.90 -12.35
N ARG A 264 -10.84 -9.30 -11.11
CA ARG A 264 -10.39 -10.65 -10.73
C ARG A 264 -11.22 -11.20 -9.57
N PRO A 265 -12.48 -11.60 -9.81
CA PRO A 265 -13.37 -12.00 -8.72
C PRO A 265 -12.97 -13.31 -8.05
N GLU A 266 -12.24 -14.20 -8.75
CA GLU A 266 -11.82 -15.48 -8.17
C GLU A 266 -10.59 -15.28 -7.26
N MET A 267 -10.78 -15.50 -5.96
CA MET A 267 -9.79 -15.38 -4.90
C MET A 267 -8.83 -16.58 -4.84
N THR A 268 -8.17 -16.87 -5.96
CA THR A 268 -7.21 -17.97 -6.07
C THR A 268 -5.77 -17.45 -6.08
N GLU A 269 -4.81 -18.26 -5.65
CA GLU A 269 -3.39 -17.87 -5.69
C GLU A 269 -2.89 -17.58 -7.11
N ALA A 270 -3.51 -18.18 -8.13
CA ALA A 270 -3.20 -17.89 -9.53
C ALA A 270 -3.51 -16.43 -9.91
N ASN A 271 -4.59 -15.85 -9.35
CA ASN A 271 -4.98 -14.47 -9.59
C ASN A 271 -4.34 -13.49 -8.61
N TRP A 272 -4.28 -13.86 -7.32
CA TRP A 272 -3.98 -12.94 -6.23
C TRP A 272 -2.66 -13.20 -5.52
N ARG A 273 -1.98 -14.31 -5.86
CA ARG A 273 -0.80 -14.81 -5.14
C ARG A 273 -1.13 -15.18 -3.69
N LYS A 274 -0.19 -15.88 -3.08
CA LYS A 274 -0.39 -16.56 -1.79
C LYS A 274 -0.66 -15.59 -0.65
N VAL A 275 0.13 -14.52 -0.54
CA VAL A 275 0.03 -13.58 0.59
C VAL A 275 -1.34 -12.89 0.62
N LEU A 276 -1.80 -12.34 -0.51
CA LEU A 276 -3.13 -11.71 -0.55
C LEU A 276 -4.27 -12.70 -0.34
N CYS A 277 -4.14 -13.95 -0.82
CA CYS A 277 -5.14 -14.98 -0.51
C CYS A 277 -5.24 -15.28 1.00
N GLN A 278 -4.13 -15.21 1.74
CA GLN A 278 -4.14 -15.34 3.20
C GLN A 278 -4.85 -14.13 3.85
N ASP A 279 -4.58 -12.91 3.38
CA ASP A 279 -5.28 -11.69 3.84
C ASP A 279 -6.78 -11.78 3.58
N PHE A 280 -7.17 -12.29 2.41
CA PHE A 280 -8.57 -12.47 2.04
C PHE A 280 -9.29 -13.41 3.02
N SER A 281 -8.66 -14.53 3.38
CA SER A 281 -9.20 -15.43 4.40
C SER A 281 -9.38 -14.73 5.75
N ASN A 282 -8.42 -13.92 6.17
CA ASN A 282 -8.51 -13.18 7.43
C ASN A 282 -9.62 -12.12 7.41
N MET A 283 -9.69 -11.31 6.37
CA MET A 283 -10.69 -10.24 6.25
C MET A 283 -12.12 -10.80 6.24
N GLU A 284 -12.34 -11.93 5.58
CA GLU A 284 -13.63 -12.62 5.60
C GLU A 284 -13.97 -13.12 7.01
N ALA A 285 -13.02 -13.76 7.70
CA ALA A 285 -13.21 -14.24 9.07
C ALA A 285 -13.48 -13.09 10.07
N VAL A 286 -12.74 -11.98 9.96
CA VAL A 286 -12.95 -10.77 10.78
C VAL A 286 -14.36 -10.21 10.54
N GLN A 287 -14.78 -10.06 9.28
CA GLN A 287 -16.12 -9.60 8.96
C GLN A 287 -17.22 -10.48 9.56
N GLN A 288 -17.05 -11.80 9.51
CA GLN A 288 -17.99 -12.74 10.13
C GLN A 288 -18.02 -12.58 11.66
N GLY A 289 -16.84 -12.46 12.30
CA GLY A 289 -16.69 -12.26 13.74
C GLY A 289 -17.34 -10.98 14.25
N LEU A 290 -17.13 -9.85 13.55
CA LEU A 290 -17.70 -8.54 13.88
C LEU A 290 -19.24 -8.52 13.86
N ARG A 291 -19.87 -9.50 13.21
CA ARG A 291 -21.33 -9.63 13.16
C ARG A 291 -21.91 -10.52 14.26
N SER A 292 -21.05 -11.16 15.05
CA SER A 292 -21.52 -11.95 16.18
C SER A 292 -22.18 -11.05 17.22
N ARG A 293 -23.35 -11.45 17.72
CA ARG A 293 -24.00 -10.78 18.85
C ARG A 293 -23.14 -10.73 20.12
N ALA A 294 -22.14 -11.61 20.20
CA ALA A 294 -21.23 -11.74 21.33
C ALA A 294 -19.95 -10.89 21.16
N PHE A 295 -19.80 -10.21 20.01
CA PHE A 295 -18.66 -9.33 19.79
C PHE A 295 -18.82 -8.05 20.62
N ALA A 296 -17.94 -7.86 21.60
CA ALA A 296 -18.00 -6.75 22.54
C ALA A 296 -17.13 -5.54 22.13
N GLY A 297 -16.20 -5.73 21.18
CA GLY A 297 -15.27 -4.69 20.76
C GLY A 297 -13.90 -5.24 20.37
N ILE A 298 -13.09 -4.37 19.74
CA ILE A 298 -11.68 -4.63 19.42
C ILE A 298 -10.76 -4.05 20.50
N TYR A 299 -9.65 -4.73 20.78
CA TYR A 299 -8.60 -4.26 21.68
C TYR A 299 -7.31 -4.08 20.87
N PRO A 300 -7.14 -2.93 20.20
CA PRO A 300 -5.98 -2.71 19.34
C PRO A 300 -4.69 -2.59 20.15
N SER A 301 -3.61 -3.13 19.61
CA SER A 301 -2.25 -2.98 20.12
C SER A 301 -1.89 -1.50 20.25
N PRO A 302 -1.45 -1.05 21.45
CA PRO A 302 -1.05 0.34 21.67
C PRO A 302 0.29 0.68 21.00
N ILE A 303 0.90 -0.26 20.25
CA ILE A 303 2.17 -0.10 19.55
C ILE A 303 1.99 -0.31 18.06
N GLU A 304 1.34 -1.41 17.65
CA GLU A 304 1.30 -1.85 16.25
C GLU A 304 0.02 -1.39 15.53
N GLU A 305 -1.05 -1.05 16.24
CA GLU A 305 -2.37 -0.75 15.66
C GLU A 305 -2.86 0.68 15.97
N ARG A 306 -1.96 1.60 16.37
CA ARG A 306 -2.28 3.02 16.58
C ARG A 306 -2.82 3.70 15.32
N ALA A 307 -2.37 3.30 14.13
CA ALA A 307 -2.89 3.83 12.87
C ALA A 307 -4.37 3.41 12.65
N ILE A 308 -4.77 2.21 13.06
CA ILE A 308 -6.18 1.77 13.05
C ILE A 308 -7.00 2.60 14.05
N VAL A 309 -6.50 2.79 15.27
CA VAL A 309 -7.18 3.65 16.26
C VAL A 309 -7.38 5.06 15.72
N ASN A 310 -6.35 5.64 15.08
CA ASN A 310 -6.46 6.96 14.45
C ASN A 310 -7.50 6.97 13.34
N PHE A 311 -7.51 5.95 12.47
CA PHE A 311 -8.48 5.81 11.39
C PHE A 311 -9.92 5.86 11.92
N HIS A 312 -10.25 5.09 12.96
CA HIS A 312 -11.59 5.08 13.53
C HIS A 312 -11.95 6.39 14.22
N ARG A 313 -11.00 7.05 14.91
CA ARG A 313 -11.22 8.37 15.50
C ARG A 313 -11.55 9.42 14.43
N VAL A 314 -10.71 9.52 13.40
CA VAL A 314 -10.91 10.46 12.29
C VAL A 314 -12.23 10.15 11.57
N LEU A 315 -12.51 8.87 11.33
CA LEU A 315 -13.79 8.48 10.72
C LEU A 315 -14.98 8.91 11.56
N ALA A 316 -14.94 8.70 12.89
CA ALA A 316 -16.00 9.07 13.80
C ALA A 316 -16.28 10.58 13.78
N ASP A 317 -15.24 11.40 13.67
CA ASP A 317 -15.36 12.85 13.52
C ASP A 317 -16.07 13.22 12.21
N TYR A 318 -15.70 12.58 11.09
CA TYR A 318 -16.33 12.83 9.78
C TYR A 318 -17.79 12.39 9.73
N VAL A 319 -18.16 11.29 10.40
CA VAL A 319 -19.55 10.78 10.38
C VAL A 319 -20.40 11.25 11.56
N GLY A 320 -19.80 11.94 12.53
CA GLY A 320 -20.46 12.41 13.76
C GLY A 320 -20.96 11.29 14.69
N ARG A 321 -20.38 10.09 14.62
CA ARG A 321 -20.79 8.91 15.42
C ARG A 321 -19.71 7.84 15.49
N GLY A 322 -19.78 6.99 16.51
CA GLY A 322 -18.87 5.84 16.66
C GLY A 322 -17.49 6.22 17.22
N ALA A 323 -17.41 7.33 17.97
CA ALA A 323 -16.21 7.70 18.70
C ALA A 323 -15.85 6.60 19.73
N PRO A 324 -14.56 6.37 20.03
CA PRO A 324 -14.16 5.43 21.07
C PRO A 324 -14.77 5.82 22.42
N GLU A 325 -15.31 4.84 23.14
CA GLU A 325 -15.83 5.00 24.50
C GLU A 325 -14.92 4.25 25.50
N PRO A 326 -14.74 4.76 26.73
CA PRO A 326 -14.09 4.01 27.78
C PRO A 326 -14.83 2.69 28.03
N ILE A 327 -14.09 1.60 28.21
CA ILE A 327 -14.65 0.34 28.68
C ILE A 327 -14.66 0.41 30.21
N ASP A 328 -15.85 0.35 30.80
CA ASP A 328 -16.06 0.26 32.25
C ASP A 328 -15.49 -1.03 32.86
#